data_AF-A0A328T0U7-F1
#
_entry.id   AF-A0A328T0U7-F1
#
_cell.length_a   1.000
_cell.length_b   1.000
_cell.length_c   1.000
_cell.angle_alpha   90.00
_cell.angle_beta   90.00
_cell.angle_gamma   90.00
#
_symmetry.space_group_name_H-M   'P 1'
#
loop_
_entity.id
_entity.type
_entity.pdbx_description
1 polymer ?
#
loop_
_entity_poly.entity_id
_entity_poly.type
_entity_poly.pdbx_seq_one_letter_code
_entity_poly.pdbx_strand_id
1 'polypeptide(L)'
;MAFAFGVIVLYLPGGFGILHFNKGKPKAIARCVSSLWVLFMLAHVLAIYRIWFSGDSLYVWLVALFLGQVVFFATVARDVSTK
;
A
#
# COMPACT_ATOMS: atom_id res chain seq x y z
N MET A 1 14.82 -13.83 4.30
CA MET A 1 15.46 -12.50 4.15
C MET A 1 14.94 -11.72 2.95
N ALA A 2 15.00 -12.24 1.71
CA ALA A 2 14.50 -11.54 0.52
C ALA A 2 13.01 -11.15 0.57
N PHE A 3 12.16 -12.02 1.12
CA PHE A 3 10.72 -11.74 1.31
C PHE A 3 10.45 -10.53 2.22
N ALA A 4 11.10 -10.50 3.39
CA ALA A 4 10.99 -9.38 4.32
C ALA A 4 11.54 -8.09 3.72
N PHE A 5 12.63 -8.17 2.95
CA PHE A 5 13.24 -7.02 2.30
C PHE A 5 12.34 -6.44 1.20
N GLY A 6 11.72 -7.29 0.37
CA GLY A 6 10.77 -6.85 -0.67
C GLY A 6 9.53 -6.18 -0.08
N VAL A 7 8.99 -6.75 1.00
CA VAL A 7 7.89 -6.16 1.81
C VAL A 7 8.29 -4.77 2.31
N ILE A 8 9.45 -4.63 2.96
CA ILE A 8 9.90 -3.36 3.53
C ILE A 8 10.10 -2.28 2.45
N VAL A 9 10.73 -2.62 1.33
CA VAL A 9 11.02 -1.68 0.23
C VAL A 9 9.74 -1.27 -0.52
N LEU A 10 8.75 -2.16 -0.65
CA LEU A 10 7.46 -1.83 -1.26
C LEU A 10 6.62 -0.89 -0.38
N TYR A 11 6.79 -0.96 0.95
CA TYR A 11 5.91 -0.27 1.91
C TYR A 11 6.48 1.03 2.49
N LEU A 12 7.81 1.19 2.58
CA LEU A 12 8.45 2.42 3.07
C LEU A 12 8.09 3.67 2.26
N PRO A 13 8.18 3.68 0.92
CA PRO A 13 7.87 4.87 0.12
C PRO A 13 6.42 5.34 0.32
N GLY A 14 5.50 4.39 0.52
CA GLY A 14 4.10 4.69 0.71
C GLY A 14 3.75 5.33 2.03
N GLY A 15 4.39 4.86 3.12
CA GLY A 15 4.23 5.47 4.44
C GLY A 15 4.62 6.95 4.45
N PHE A 16 5.73 7.32 3.81
CA PHE A 16 6.15 8.72 3.70
C PHE A 16 5.20 9.57 2.87
N GLY A 17 4.70 9.04 1.75
CA GLY A 17 3.71 9.74 0.92
C GLY A 17 2.42 10.07 1.67
N ILE A 18 1.93 9.13 2.48
CA ILE A 18 0.73 9.33 3.30
C ILE A 18 0.96 10.33 4.42
N LEU A 19 2.10 10.23 5.11
CA LEU A 19 2.45 11.19 6.16
C LEU A 19 2.51 12.61 5.61
N HIS A 20 3.04 12.79 4.39
CA HIS A 20 3.06 14.09 3.72
C HIS A 20 1.65 14.54 3.32
N PHE A 21 0.87 13.68 2.66
CA PHE A 21 -0.52 13.98 2.27
C PHE A 21 -1.38 14.41 3.47
N ASN A 22 -1.22 13.75 4.60
CA ASN A 22 -2.03 13.99 5.80
C ASN A 22 -1.74 15.33 6.49
N LYS A 23 -0.56 15.94 6.30
CA LYS A 23 -0.18 17.21 6.96
C LYS A 23 -1.11 18.38 6.62
N GLY A 24 -1.78 18.34 5.46
CA GLY A 24 -2.65 19.42 4.98
C GLY A 24 -4.14 19.07 4.90
N LYS A 25 -4.57 17.93 5.47
CA LYS A 25 -5.94 17.41 5.28
C LYS A 25 -6.73 17.38 6.60
N PRO A 26 -8.07 17.48 6.53
CA PRO A 26 -8.93 17.25 7.68
C PRO A 26 -8.65 15.90 8.36
N LYS A 27 -8.74 15.87 9.70
CA LYS A 27 -8.43 14.67 10.51
C LYS A 27 -9.19 13.41 10.07
N ALA A 28 -10.43 13.56 9.61
CA ALA A 28 -11.24 12.45 9.11
C ALA A 28 -10.66 11.82 7.83
N ILE A 29 -10.25 12.66 6.87
CA ILE A 29 -9.63 12.22 5.61
C ILE A 29 -8.27 11.58 5.90
N ALA A 30 -7.46 12.21 6.77
CA ALA A 30 -6.15 11.69 7.12
C ALA A 30 -6.22 10.30 7.79
N ARG A 31 -7.21 10.08 8.67
CA ARG A 31 -7.47 8.75 9.26
C ARG A 31 -7.95 7.76 8.21
N CYS A 32 -8.87 8.16 7.34
CA CYS A 32 -9.39 7.29 6.28
C CYS A 32 -8.26 6.78 5.37
N VAL A 33 -7.40 7.67 4.89
CA VAL A 33 -6.27 7.33 4.01
C VAL A 33 -5.24 6.45 4.75
N SER A 34 -4.94 6.76 6.01
CA SER A 34 -4.03 5.93 6.82
C SER A 34 -4.58 4.53 7.06
N SER A 35 -5.87 4.42 7.38
CA SER A 35 -6.53 3.12 7.57
C SER A 35 -6.60 2.33 6.26
N LEU A 36 -6.92 3.00 5.14
CA LEU A 36 -6.96 2.39 3.82
C LEU A 36 -5.60 1.81 3.44
N TRP A 37 -4.52 2.55 3.72
CA TRP A 37 -3.16 2.08 3.51
C TRP A 37 -2.81 0.84 4.32
N VAL A 38 -3.12 0.84 5.62
CA VAL A 38 -2.88 -0.30 6.51
C VAL A 38 -3.65 -1.54 6.01
N LEU A 39 -4.91 -1.38 5.64
CA LEU A 39 -5.71 -2.46 5.06
C LEU A 39 -5.10 -2.99 3.75
N PHE A 40 -4.62 -2.09 2.90
CA PHE A 40 -3.93 -2.45 1.65
C PHE A 40 -2.69 -3.30 1.91
N MET A 41 -1.93 -2.94 2.95
CA MET A 41 -0.74 -3.67 3.39
C MET A 41 -1.08 -5.07 3.88
N LEU A 42 -2.09 -5.19 4.73
CA LEU A 42 -2.57 -6.47 5.24
C LEU A 42 -3.09 -7.36 4.10
N ALA A 43 -3.80 -6.78 3.12
CA ALA A 43 -4.31 -7.51 1.97
C ALA A 43 -3.18 -8.09 1.10
N HIS A 44 -2.10 -7.33 0.86
CA HIS A 44 -0.93 -7.83 0.14
C HIS A 44 -0.24 -8.98 0.89
N VAL A 45 -0.01 -8.83 2.20
CA VAL A 45 0.61 -9.88 3.02
C VAL A 45 -0.24 -11.15 3.00
N LEU A 46 -1.56 -11.01 3.12
CA LEU A 46 -2.50 -12.14 3.07
C LEU A 46 -2.52 -12.81 1.69
N ALA A 47 -2.53 -12.04 0.60
CA ALA A 47 -2.49 -12.57 -0.75
C ALA A 47 -1.20 -13.36 -1.01
N ILE A 48 -0.05 -12.83 -0.60
CA ILE A 48 1.22 -13.54 -0.76
C ILE A 48 1.27 -14.80 0.11
N TYR A 49 0.80 -14.72 1.37
CA TYR A 49 0.70 -15.88 2.25
C TYR A 49 -0.14 -16.99 1.62
N ARG A 50 -1.31 -16.66 1.08
CA ARG A 50 -2.19 -17.63 0.40
C ARG A 50 -1.54 -18.25 -0.83
N ILE A 51 -0.83 -17.47 -1.64
CA ILE A 51 -0.16 -17.98 -2.84
C ILE A 51 0.97 -18.94 -2.47
N TRP A 52 1.77 -18.61 -1.45
CA TRP A 52 2.90 -19.43 -1.04
C TRP A 52 2.49 -20.67 -0.24
N PHE A 53 1.50 -20.58 0.63
CA PHE A 53 1.18 -21.64 1.59
C PHE A 53 -0.11 -22.40 1.28
N SER A 54 -1.07 -21.81 0.54
CA SER A 54 -2.34 -22.46 0.21
C SER A 54 -2.39 -22.98 -1.22
N GLY A 55 -1.42 -22.62 -2.07
CA GLY A 55 -1.40 -23.05 -3.48
C GLY A 55 -2.55 -22.50 -4.33
N ASP A 56 -3.35 -21.57 -3.78
CA ASP A 56 -4.44 -20.92 -4.48
C ASP A 56 -3.84 -19.99 -5.56
N SER A 57 -4.31 -20.13 -6.80
CA SER A 57 -3.94 -19.24 -7.91
C SER A 57 -4.62 -17.87 -7.75
N LEU A 58 -4.14 -17.06 -6.80
CA LEU A 58 -4.62 -15.69 -6.53
C LEU A 58 -3.87 -14.62 -7.33
N TYR A 59 -3.33 -14.99 -8.49
CA TYR A 59 -2.54 -14.07 -9.33
C TYR A 59 -3.35 -12.84 -9.75
N VAL A 60 -4.64 -13.01 -10.07
CA VAL A 60 -5.56 -11.92 -10.41
C VAL A 60 -5.74 -10.95 -9.23
N TRP A 61 -5.78 -11.47 -8.00
CA TRP A 61 -5.90 -10.64 -6.79
C TRP A 61 -4.63 -9.87 -6.51
N LEU A 62 -3.45 -10.47 -6.70
CA LEU A 62 -2.18 -9.77 -6.62
C LEU A 62 -2.09 -8.64 -7.65
N VAL A 63 -2.54 -8.86 -8.88
CA VAL A 63 -2.55 -7.82 -9.93
C VAL A 63 -3.52 -6.70 -9.55
N ALA A 64 -4.72 -7.02 -9.06
CA ALA A 64 -5.68 -6.03 -8.60
C ALA A 64 -5.14 -5.19 -7.43
N LEU A 65 -4.50 -5.84 -6.46
CA LEU A 65 -3.83 -5.19 -5.35
C LEU A 65 -2.68 -4.28 -5.84
N PHE A 66 -1.84 -4.77 -6.75
CA PHE A 66 -0.78 -3.95 -7.33
C PHE A 66 -1.31 -2.71 -8.06
N LEU A 67 -2.33 -2.87 -8.91
CA LEU A 67 -2.96 -1.75 -9.63
C LEU A 67 -3.60 -0.74 -8.66
N GLY A 68 -4.30 -1.22 -7.63
CA GLY A 68 -4.85 -0.34 -6.61
C GLY A 68 -3.76 0.41 -5.82
N GLN A 69 -2.60 -0.19 -5.60
CA GLN A 69 -1.45 0.48 -4.98
C GLN A 69 -0.88 1.56 -5.88
N VAL A 70 -0.77 1.33 -7.18
CA VAL A 70 -0.36 2.34 -8.17
C VAL A 70 -1.33 3.51 -8.17
N VAL A 71 -2.64 3.25 -8.20
CA VAL A 71 -3.68 4.30 -8.13
C VAL A 71 -3.59 5.06 -6.80
N PHE A 72 -3.38 4.36 -5.69
CA PHE A 72 -3.23 4.97 -4.38
C PHE A 72 -2.00 5.91 -4.35
N PHE A 73 -0.86 5.52 -4.88
CA PHE A 73 0.31 6.41 -4.95
C PHE A 73 0.12 7.56 -5.94
N ALA A 74 -0.49 7.32 -7.10
CA ALA A 74 -0.78 8.36 -8.07
C ALA A 74 -1.73 9.44 -7.53
N THR A 75 -2.54 9.12 -6.51
CA THR A 75 -3.50 10.05 -5.90
C THR A 75 -2.97 10.67 -4.60
N VAL A 76 -2.32 9.88 -3.74
CA VAL A 76 -1.88 10.30 -2.40
C VAL A 76 -0.43 10.79 -2.39
N ALA A 77 0.46 10.15 -3.15
CA ALA A 77 1.90 10.48 -3.15
C ALA A 77 2.31 11.46 -4.26
N ARG A 78 1.40 11.85 -5.16
CA ARG A 78 1.64 12.82 -6.24
C ARG A 78 2.13 14.19 -5.74
N ASP A 79 1.67 14.61 -4.56
CA ASP A 79 1.99 15.92 -3.98
C ASP A 79 3.34 15.98 -3.23
N VAL A 80 4.08 14.88 -3.14
CA VAL A 80 5.37 14.85 -2.40
C VAL A 80 6.50 15.54 -3.18
N SER A 81 6.36 15.69 -4.50
CA SER A 81 7.42 16.21 -5.39
C SER A 81 7.27 17.69 -5.77
N THR A 82 6.18 18.36 -5.41
CA THR A 82 5.80 19.67 -5.99
C THR A 82 5.87 20.85 -5.02
N LYS A 83 6.49 20.69 -3.84
CA LYS A 83 6.69 21.77 -2.86
C LYS A 83 8.14 21.87 -2.42
#